data_AF-A0A973MDQ4-F1
#
_entry.id   AF-A0A973MDQ4-F1
#
_cell.length_a   1.000
_cell.length_b   1.000
_cell.length_c   1.000
_cell.angle_alpha   90.00
_cell.angle_beta   90.00
_cell.angle_gamma   90.00
#
_symmetry.space_group_name_H-M   'P 1'
#
loop_
_entity.id
_entity.type
_entity.pdbx_description
1 polymer ?
#
loop_
_entity_poly.entity_id
_entity_poly.type
_entity_poly.pdbx_seq_one_letter_code
_entity_poly.pdbx_strand_id
1 'polypeptide(L)'
;MRSRHRLPRRSARRYSPRLLAWRVIAPFRALASLVCADVDRNGIAPRCIRDSGSGQYALTIGPKSKDEIRRNMSAIRSRDNRTEVALRRAIHARGLRFRLHPQRVIGKPDIVFPREMVAVFIDGDYWHARLLREKGLGAVRERLRPENESYWVTKFTRRVERDDEVTAALSGAGWVVIRLWESEVKRDLTRAVDEVVSAVSSRRRERR
;
A
#
# COMPACT_ATOMS: atom_id res chain seq x y z
N MET A 1 -15.14 -68.99 -1.95
CA MET A 1 -13.77 -68.81 -1.42
C MET A 1 -13.24 -67.43 -1.79
N ARG A 2 -12.50 -66.77 -0.89
CA ARG A 2 -11.93 -65.40 -0.95
C ARG A 2 -12.94 -64.29 -0.63
N SER A 3 -13.18 -64.02 0.65
CA SER A 3 -12.38 -63.17 1.57
C SER A 3 -12.72 -61.69 1.42
N ARG A 4 -13.67 -61.26 2.26
CA ARG A 4 -13.99 -59.86 2.58
C ARG A 4 -12.84 -59.30 3.43
N HIS A 5 -12.07 -58.34 2.91
CA HIS A 5 -11.10 -57.59 3.73
C HIS A 5 -11.83 -56.52 4.55
N ARG A 6 -11.96 -56.77 5.85
CA ARG A 6 -12.30 -55.75 6.86
C ARG A 6 -11.11 -54.82 7.06
N LEU A 7 -11.34 -53.52 6.94
CA LEU A 7 -10.41 -52.48 7.39
C LEU A 7 -10.38 -52.43 8.93
N PRO A 8 -9.20 -52.33 9.58
CA PRO A 8 -9.10 -52.22 11.03
C PRO A 8 -9.42 -50.79 11.51
N ARG A 9 -10.33 -50.70 12.50
CA ARG A 9 -10.65 -49.49 13.26
C ARG A 9 -9.41 -49.05 14.07
N ARG A 10 -8.78 -47.93 13.70
CA ARG A 10 -7.75 -47.28 14.52
C ARG A 10 -8.42 -46.52 15.66
N SER A 11 -8.04 -46.89 16.88
CA SER A 11 -8.47 -46.32 18.14
C SER A 11 -7.96 -44.89 18.34
N ALA A 12 -8.85 -44.03 18.82
CA ALA A 12 -8.56 -42.67 19.24
C ALA A 12 -7.58 -42.68 20.44
N ARG A 13 -6.38 -42.14 20.23
CA ARG A 13 -5.45 -41.84 21.34
C ARG A 13 -5.90 -40.55 22.01
N ARG A 14 -6.35 -40.69 23.26
CA ARG A 14 -6.65 -39.60 24.20
C ARG A 14 -5.35 -38.85 24.52
N TYR A 15 -5.36 -37.53 24.35
CA TYR A 15 -4.32 -36.65 24.86
C TYR A 15 -4.62 -36.35 26.34
N SER A 16 -3.68 -36.68 27.23
CA SER A 16 -3.72 -36.32 28.66
C SER A 16 -2.72 -35.18 28.90
N PRO A 17 -3.10 -34.11 29.62
CA PRO A 17 -2.19 -33.01 29.92
C PRO A 17 -1.56 -33.25 31.30
N ARG A 18 -0.25 -33.47 31.35
CA ARG A 18 0.53 -33.38 32.60
C ARG A 18 1.86 -32.66 32.37
N LEU A 19 1.88 -31.44 32.87
CA LEU A 19 2.96 -30.74 33.57
C LEU A 19 4.33 -31.41 33.53
N LEU A 20 5.31 -30.73 32.94
CA LEU A 20 6.72 -30.86 33.29
C LEU A 20 7.31 -29.46 33.42
N ALA A 21 7.51 -29.07 34.68
CA ALA A 21 8.36 -27.97 35.07
C ALA A 21 9.79 -28.49 35.18
N TRP A 22 10.76 -27.89 34.48
CA TRP A 22 12.16 -27.91 34.88
C TRP A 22 12.79 -26.54 34.62
N ARG A 23 13.27 -25.94 35.72
CA ARG A 23 14.19 -24.81 35.78
C ARG A 23 15.53 -25.22 35.19
N VAL A 24 16.12 -24.38 34.34
CA VAL A 24 17.57 -24.19 34.29
C VAL A 24 17.85 -22.70 34.44
N ILE A 25 18.84 -22.42 35.27
CA ILE A 25 19.23 -21.14 35.83
C ILE A 25 20.28 -20.48 34.94
N ALA A 26 20.11 -19.18 34.73
CA ALA A 26 21.13 -18.14 34.47
C ALA A 26 21.66 -17.96 33.01
N PRO A 27 22.42 -16.88 32.73
CA PRO A 27 21.86 -15.55 32.48
C PRO A 27 22.55 -14.89 31.27
N PHE A 28 21.86 -14.56 30.17
CA PHE A 28 22.55 -13.83 29.10
C PHE A 28 21.63 -12.82 28.41
N ARG A 29 21.94 -11.55 28.70
CA ARG A 29 21.71 -10.41 27.80
C ARG A 29 22.17 -10.77 26.38
N ALA A 30 21.27 -11.29 25.56
CA ALA A 30 21.39 -11.30 24.10
C ALA A 30 20.22 -12.12 23.54
N LEU A 31 19.07 -11.48 23.33
CA LEU A 31 18.06 -11.85 22.33
C LEU A 31 16.94 -10.80 22.26
N ALA A 32 17.30 -9.52 22.44
CA ALA A 32 16.41 -8.38 22.18
C ALA A 32 16.69 -7.77 20.79
N SER A 33 16.93 -8.61 19.79
CA SER A 33 17.21 -8.17 18.42
C SER A 33 16.40 -8.92 17.35
N LEU A 34 15.40 -9.70 17.73
CA LEU A 34 14.50 -10.36 16.79
C LEU A 34 13.04 -10.28 17.27
N VAL A 35 12.43 -9.09 17.18
CA VAL A 35 11.07 -8.87 16.64
C VAL A 35 10.96 -7.39 16.25
N CYS A 36 11.73 -6.96 15.25
CA CYS A 36 11.50 -5.67 14.57
C CYS A 36 11.00 -5.82 13.13
N ALA A 37 10.69 -7.05 12.71
CA ALA A 37 10.21 -7.36 11.38
C ALA A 37 8.88 -8.11 11.47
N ASP A 38 7.83 -7.39 11.86
CA ASP A 38 6.49 -7.58 11.31
C ASP A 38 5.68 -6.33 11.65
N VAL A 39 5.78 -5.34 10.77
CA VAL A 39 4.75 -4.31 10.67
C VAL A 39 3.50 -5.04 10.18
N ASP A 40 2.54 -5.22 11.08
CA ASP A 40 1.26 -5.84 10.73
C ASP A 40 0.61 -5.07 9.57
N ARG A 41 -0.21 -5.76 8.76
CA ARG A 41 -0.84 -5.34 7.49
C ARG A 41 -1.67 -4.04 7.54
N ASN A 42 -1.75 -3.40 8.70
CA ASN A 42 -2.49 -2.18 9.00
C ASN A 42 -1.60 -0.96 9.32
N GLY A 43 -0.26 -1.08 9.29
CA GLY A 43 0.65 0.08 9.37
C GLY A 43 0.65 0.83 10.71
N ILE A 44 0.54 0.11 11.84
CA ILE A 44 0.52 0.70 13.19
C ILE A 44 1.81 0.30 13.92
N ALA A 45 2.65 1.29 14.25
CA ALA A 45 3.83 1.09 15.09
C ALA A 45 3.44 1.14 16.59
N PRO A 46 3.93 0.22 17.43
CA PRO A 46 3.63 0.22 18.86
C PRO A 46 4.33 1.39 19.59
N ARG A 47 3.65 1.95 20.59
CA ARG A 47 4.20 2.99 21.48
C ARG A 47 4.52 2.33 22.83
N CYS A 48 5.79 2.37 23.27
CA CYS A 48 6.15 1.97 24.63
C CYS A 48 5.89 3.13 25.59
N ILE A 49 4.92 2.98 26.49
CA ILE A 49 4.81 3.79 27.70
C ILE A 49 5.30 2.90 28.85
N ARG A 50 6.21 3.42 29.68
CA ARG A 50 6.77 2.70 30.83
C ARG A 50 5.79 2.78 31.99
N ASP A 51 5.16 1.67 32.35
CA ASP A 51 4.36 1.57 33.56
C ASP A 51 5.28 1.40 34.79
N SER A 52 5.13 2.28 35.77
CA SER A 52 6.01 2.39 36.95
C SER A 52 5.79 1.30 38.01
N GLY A 53 4.95 0.29 37.77
CA GLY A 53 4.46 -0.60 38.83
C GLY A 53 4.47 -2.11 38.56
N SER A 54 4.57 -2.59 37.31
CA SER A 54 4.35 -4.02 37.02
C SER A 54 5.34 -4.65 36.03
N GLY A 55 6.19 -3.87 35.36
CA GLY A 55 7.12 -4.39 34.35
C GLY A 55 6.45 -5.07 33.15
N GLN A 56 5.12 -4.94 32.99
CA GLN A 56 4.37 -5.50 31.88
C GLN A 56 3.97 -4.38 30.90
N TYR A 57 4.30 -4.58 29.62
CA TYR A 57 3.87 -3.72 28.52
C TYR A 57 2.42 -4.07 28.14
N ALA A 58 1.45 -3.25 28.56
CA ALA A 58 0.10 -3.34 28.00
C ALA A 58 0.08 -2.60 26.66
N LEU A 59 -0.09 -3.34 25.55
CA LEU A 59 -0.41 -2.76 24.24
C LEU A 59 -1.84 -2.24 24.27
N THR A 60 -2.05 -1.00 24.73
CA THR A 60 -3.37 -0.37 24.64
C THR A 60 -3.61 0.07 23.20
N ILE A 61 -4.23 -0.79 22.40
CA ILE A 61 -4.69 -0.47 21.04
C ILE A 61 -5.96 0.39 21.16
N GLY A 62 -5.81 1.65 21.53
CA GLY A 62 -6.88 2.63 21.59
C GLY A 62 -7.02 3.44 20.28
N PRO A 63 -8.20 4.03 19.99
CA PRO A 63 -8.34 4.96 18.87
C PRO A 63 -7.42 6.18 19.05
N LYS A 64 -6.81 6.66 17.95
CA LYS A 64 -5.92 7.83 17.98
C LYS A 64 -6.68 9.07 18.50
N SER A 65 -6.02 9.89 19.32
CA SER A 65 -6.58 11.17 19.76
C SER A 65 -6.76 12.14 18.57
N LYS A 66 -7.65 13.13 18.73
CA LYS A 66 -7.89 14.15 17.70
C LYS A 66 -6.61 14.92 17.33
N ASP A 67 -5.74 15.20 18.30
CA ASP A 67 -4.47 15.89 18.07
C ASP A 67 -3.48 15.04 17.28
N GLU A 68 -3.42 13.74 17.54
CA GLU A 68 -2.60 12.81 16.76
C GLU A 68 -3.11 12.64 15.34
N ILE A 69 -4.44 12.60 15.15
CA ILE A 69 -5.03 12.59 13.81
C ILE A 69 -4.69 13.90 13.09
N ARG A 70 -4.86 15.05 13.73
CA ARG A 70 -4.53 16.36 13.15
C ARG A 70 -3.05 16.45 12.76
N ARG A 71 -2.13 16.03 13.64
CA ARG A 71 -0.69 15.99 13.34
C ARG A 71 -0.38 15.06 12.17
N ASN A 72 -0.94 13.84 12.16
CA ASN A 72 -0.77 12.90 11.04
C ASN A 72 -1.28 13.50 9.72
N MET A 73 -2.48 14.09 9.73
CA MET A 73 -3.05 14.74 8.54
C MET A 73 -2.21 15.92 8.05
N SER A 74 -1.59 16.69 8.97
CA SER A 74 -0.72 17.81 8.62
C SER A 74 0.65 17.39 8.03
N ALA A 75 1.11 16.18 8.33
CA ALA A 75 2.36 15.64 7.83
C ALA A 75 2.25 15.07 6.40
N ILE A 76 1.02 14.86 5.90
CA ILE A 76 0.77 14.36 4.55
C ILE A 76 1.05 15.49 3.56
N ARG A 77 2.12 15.33 2.79
CA ARG A 77 2.49 16.27 1.72
C ARG A 77 1.78 15.87 0.42
N SER A 78 1.34 16.88 -0.32
CA SER A 78 0.66 16.70 -1.62
C SER A 78 1.62 16.56 -2.80
N ARG A 79 2.92 16.82 -2.61
CA ARG A 79 3.97 16.79 -3.65
C ARG A 79 5.27 16.25 -3.06
N ASP A 80 6.17 15.81 -3.94
CA ASP A 80 7.50 15.34 -3.59
C ASP A 80 7.49 14.19 -2.60
N ASN A 81 6.56 13.24 -2.79
CA ASN A 81 6.59 12.00 -2.03
C ASN A 81 7.90 11.25 -2.36
N ARG A 82 8.45 10.50 -1.40
CA ARG A 82 9.68 9.73 -1.57
C ARG A 82 9.60 8.82 -2.80
N THR A 83 8.43 8.23 -3.03
CA THR A 83 8.14 7.35 -4.17
C THR A 83 8.19 8.12 -5.50
N GLU A 84 7.61 9.33 -5.54
CA GLU A 84 7.68 10.21 -6.70
C GLU A 84 9.13 10.62 -6.99
N VAL A 85 9.89 11.02 -5.97
CA VAL A 85 11.31 11.38 -6.09
C VAL A 85 12.13 10.20 -6.66
N ALA A 86 11.90 8.98 -6.16
CA ALA A 86 12.60 7.79 -6.64
C ALA A 86 12.30 7.51 -8.12
N LEU A 87 11.02 7.57 -8.52
CA LEU A 87 10.61 7.39 -9.92
C LEU A 87 11.23 8.44 -10.84
N ARG A 88 11.19 9.71 -10.43
CA ARG A 88 11.79 10.84 -11.19
C ARG A 88 13.28 10.63 -11.44
N ARG A 89 14.03 10.23 -10.41
CA ARG A 89 15.47 9.97 -10.52
C ARG A 89 15.76 8.80 -11.46
N ALA A 90 15.00 7.72 -11.36
CA ALA A 90 15.21 6.55 -12.20
C ALA A 90 14.87 6.82 -13.68
N ILE A 91 13.77 7.53 -13.95
CA ILE A 91 13.41 7.96 -15.32
C ILE A 91 14.51 8.88 -15.91
N HIS A 92 15.01 9.81 -15.11
CA HIS A 92 16.08 10.72 -15.53
C HIS A 92 17.39 9.98 -15.84
N ALA A 93 17.74 8.97 -15.02
CA ALA A 93 18.89 8.10 -15.26
C ALA A 93 18.77 7.28 -16.56
N ARG A 94 17.53 7.01 -17.03
CA ARG A 94 17.27 6.40 -18.34
C ARG A 94 17.33 7.40 -19.51
N GLY A 95 17.76 8.65 -19.27
CA GLY A 95 17.99 9.67 -20.29
C GLY A 95 16.73 10.42 -20.75
N LEU A 96 15.59 10.21 -20.09
CA LEU A 96 14.36 10.92 -20.42
C LEU A 96 14.28 12.26 -19.69
N ARG A 97 13.73 13.26 -20.36
CA ARG A 97 13.47 14.59 -19.82
C ARG A 97 11.97 14.80 -19.73
N PHE A 98 11.51 15.26 -18.57
CA PHE A 98 10.10 15.46 -18.26
C PHE A 98 9.88 16.83 -17.62
N ARG A 99 8.62 17.24 -17.56
CA ARG A 99 8.18 18.38 -16.73
C ARG A 99 7.38 17.85 -15.54
N LEU A 100 7.46 18.57 -14.44
CA LEU A 100 6.74 18.26 -13.20
C LEU A 100 5.56 19.20 -13.03
N HIS A 101 4.46 18.66 -12.49
CA HIS A 101 3.27 19.40 -12.08
C HIS A 101 2.81 20.50 -13.07
N PRO A 102 2.55 20.16 -14.34
CA PRO A 102 2.13 21.14 -15.32
C PRO A 102 0.79 21.78 -14.93
N GLN A 103 0.76 23.11 -14.84
CA GLN A 103 -0.47 23.86 -14.54
C GLN A 103 -1.49 23.82 -15.69
N ARG A 104 -1.03 23.54 -16.92
CA ARG A 104 -1.83 23.60 -18.15
C ARG A 104 -2.38 22.25 -18.62
N VAL A 105 -2.10 21.16 -17.91
CA VAL A 105 -2.57 19.81 -18.28
C VAL A 105 -3.71 19.41 -17.34
N ILE A 106 -4.79 18.93 -17.93
CA ILE A 106 -5.99 18.45 -17.21
C ILE A 106 -5.57 17.36 -16.22
N GLY A 107 -6.13 17.41 -15.01
CA GLY A 107 -5.83 16.42 -13.96
C GLY A 107 -4.54 16.64 -13.18
N LYS A 108 -3.68 17.59 -13.56
CA LYS A 108 -2.40 17.89 -12.89
C LYS A 108 -1.54 16.63 -12.66
N PRO A 109 -1.15 15.91 -13.73
CA PRO A 109 -0.24 14.76 -13.62
C PRO A 109 1.06 15.12 -12.90
N ASP A 110 1.67 14.13 -12.25
CA ASP A 110 2.93 14.32 -11.53
C ASP A 110 4.09 14.56 -12.49
N ILE A 111 4.14 13.75 -13.55
CA ILE A 111 5.19 13.78 -14.57
C ILE A 111 4.55 13.85 -15.96
N VAL A 112 5.06 14.73 -16.82
CA VAL A 112 4.64 14.78 -18.23
C VAL A 112 5.80 14.83 -19.20
N PHE A 113 5.56 14.24 -20.37
CA PHE A 113 6.40 14.29 -21.55
C PHE A 113 5.63 15.00 -22.67
N PRO A 114 5.74 16.35 -22.76
CA PRO A 114 4.87 17.13 -23.65
C PRO A 114 5.05 16.82 -25.13
N ARG A 115 6.27 16.46 -25.56
CA ARG A 115 6.56 16.17 -26.97
C ARG A 115 5.94 14.85 -27.42
N GLU A 116 5.97 13.85 -26.54
CA GLU A 116 5.43 12.52 -26.76
C GLU A 116 3.95 12.39 -26.37
N MET A 117 3.40 13.43 -25.74
CA MET A 117 2.06 13.47 -25.17
C MET A 117 1.81 12.31 -24.19
N VAL A 118 2.74 12.09 -23.26
CA VAL A 118 2.59 11.08 -22.20
C VAL A 118 2.40 11.78 -20.86
N ALA A 119 1.37 11.41 -20.12
CA ALA A 119 1.06 11.89 -18.78
C ALA A 119 1.13 10.73 -17.78
N VAL A 120 1.90 10.90 -16.71
CA VAL A 120 2.08 9.88 -15.67
C VAL A 120 1.53 10.40 -14.35
N PHE A 121 0.67 9.60 -13.73
CA PHE A 121 0.07 9.83 -12.42
C PHE A 121 0.61 8.79 -11.43
N ILE A 122 0.96 9.24 -10.23
CA ILE A 122 1.39 8.38 -9.13
C ILE A 122 0.30 8.40 -8.05
N ASP A 123 -0.54 7.37 -8.10
CA ASP A 123 -1.70 7.25 -7.24
C ASP A 123 -1.32 6.56 -5.92
N GLY A 124 -1.52 7.25 -4.79
CA GLY A 124 -1.34 6.66 -3.45
C GLY A 124 -2.39 5.60 -3.13
N ASP A 125 -1.99 4.40 -2.70
CA ASP A 125 -2.89 3.24 -2.53
C ASP A 125 -4.07 3.51 -1.58
N TYR A 126 -3.81 4.26 -0.50
CA TYR A 126 -4.81 4.58 0.51
C TYR A 126 -5.80 5.66 0.03
N TRP A 127 -5.30 6.65 -0.72
CA TRP A 127 -6.07 7.83 -1.11
C TRP A 127 -6.80 7.67 -2.44
N HIS A 128 -6.35 6.76 -3.32
CA HIS A 128 -6.96 6.50 -4.63
C HIS A 128 -7.86 5.26 -4.65
N ALA A 129 -8.32 4.82 -3.48
CA ALA A 129 -9.29 3.74 -3.35
C ALA A 129 -8.85 2.46 -4.09
N ARG A 130 -7.56 2.10 -4.03
CA ARG A 130 -7.04 0.86 -4.65
C ARG A 130 -7.88 -0.35 -4.26
N LEU A 131 -8.26 -0.41 -2.99
CA LEU A 131 -9.14 -1.45 -2.46
C LEU A 131 -10.53 -1.47 -3.13
N LEU A 132 -11.08 -0.30 -3.47
CA LEU A 132 -12.33 -0.19 -4.23
C LEU A 132 -12.15 -0.74 -5.65
N ARG A 133 -11.04 -0.38 -6.32
CA ARG A 133 -10.74 -0.84 -7.69
C ARG A 133 -10.42 -2.33 -7.76
N GLU A 134 -9.72 -2.89 -6.76
CA GLU A 134 -9.29 -4.30 -6.75
C GLU A 134 -10.33 -5.26 -6.16
N LYS A 135 -11.05 -4.84 -5.10
CA LYS A 135 -11.90 -5.74 -4.30
C LYS A 135 -13.35 -5.26 -4.16
N GLY A 136 -13.69 -4.14 -4.81
CA GLY A 136 -15.03 -3.60 -4.79
C GLY A 136 -15.43 -2.94 -3.47
N LEU A 137 -16.68 -2.49 -3.42
CA LEU A 137 -17.20 -1.67 -2.32
C LEU A 137 -17.27 -2.43 -0.99
N GLY A 138 -17.51 -3.75 -1.01
CA GLY A 138 -17.61 -4.57 0.20
C GLY A 138 -16.33 -4.54 1.04
N ALA A 139 -15.17 -4.74 0.41
CA ALA A 139 -13.88 -4.72 1.11
C ALA A 139 -13.53 -3.32 1.68
N VAL A 140 -14.02 -2.25 1.04
CA VAL A 140 -13.86 -0.89 1.54
C VAL A 140 -14.69 -0.69 2.81
N ARG A 141 -15.95 -1.13 2.79
CA ARG A 141 -16.86 -1.03 3.95
C ARG A 141 -16.32 -1.77 5.17
N GLU A 142 -15.75 -2.96 4.98
CA GLU A 142 -15.12 -3.74 6.07
C GLU A 142 -13.97 -3.03 6.78
N ARG A 143 -13.25 -2.13 6.08
CA ARG A 143 -12.15 -1.35 6.66
C ARG A 143 -12.59 -0.01 7.24
N LEU A 144 -13.79 0.46 6.92
CA LEU A 144 -14.29 1.75 7.37
C LEU A 144 -14.97 1.61 8.74
N ARG A 145 -14.88 2.68 9.54
CA ARG A 145 -15.71 2.78 10.74
C ARG A 145 -17.15 3.05 10.31
N PRO A 146 -18.17 2.37 10.89
CA PRO A 146 -19.57 2.53 10.51
C PRO A 146 -20.03 3.99 10.53
N GLU A 147 -19.54 4.74 11.51
CA GLU A 147 -19.86 6.16 11.77
C GLU A 147 -19.55 7.10 10.59
N ASN A 148 -18.56 6.75 9.76
CA ASN A 148 -18.10 7.59 8.65
C ASN A 148 -18.20 6.90 7.29
N GLU A 149 -18.82 5.72 7.23
CA GLU A 149 -18.81 4.88 6.04
C GLU A 149 -19.39 5.62 4.82
N SER A 150 -20.58 6.20 4.95
CA SER A 150 -21.26 6.92 3.86
C SER A 150 -20.41 8.06 3.30
N TYR A 151 -19.80 8.86 4.18
CA TYR A 151 -18.89 9.94 3.79
C TYR A 151 -17.69 9.43 2.99
N TRP A 152 -17.02 8.38 3.47
CA TRP A 152 -15.83 7.84 2.81
C TRP A 152 -16.16 7.13 1.50
N VAL A 153 -17.27 6.40 1.44
CA VAL A 153 -17.76 5.76 0.22
C VAL A 153 -18.02 6.81 -0.85
N THR A 154 -18.83 7.83 -0.57
CA THR A 154 -19.10 8.91 -1.54
C THR A 154 -17.82 9.62 -1.96
N LYS A 155 -16.90 9.87 -1.02
CA LYS A 155 -15.62 10.53 -1.31
C LYS A 155 -14.71 9.69 -2.21
N PHE A 156 -14.64 8.38 -2.01
CA PHE A 156 -13.87 7.48 -2.85
C PHE A 156 -14.50 7.32 -4.24
N THR A 157 -15.81 7.11 -4.32
CA THR A 157 -16.53 6.99 -5.59
C THR A 157 -16.32 8.23 -6.45
N ARG A 158 -16.54 9.43 -5.88
CA ARG A 158 -16.34 10.70 -6.61
C ARG A 158 -14.89 10.95 -7.01
N ARG A 159 -13.92 10.30 -6.34
CA ARG A 159 -12.50 10.38 -6.71
C ARG A 159 -12.21 9.49 -7.91
N VAL A 160 -12.74 8.26 -7.91
CA VAL A 160 -12.67 7.33 -9.04
C VAL A 160 -13.32 7.94 -10.28
N GLU A 161 -14.54 8.47 -10.16
CA GLU A 161 -15.25 9.13 -11.26
C GLU A 161 -14.42 10.26 -11.89
N ARG A 162 -13.87 11.15 -11.05
CA ARG A 162 -13.00 12.24 -11.53
C ARG A 162 -11.71 11.72 -12.17
N ASP A 163 -11.13 10.66 -11.62
CA ASP A 163 -9.92 10.04 -12.18
C ASP A 163 -10.19 9.47 -13.59
N ASP A 164 -11.37 8.89 -13.78
CA ASP A 164 -11.81 8.34 -15.06
C ASP A 164 -12.17 9.47 -16.05
N GLU A 165 -12.85 10.54 -15.60
CA GLU A 165 -13.11 11.75 -16.40
C GLU A 165 -11.81 12.40 -16.89
N VAL A 166 -10.81 12.55 -16.01
CA VAL A 166 -9.50 13.09 -16.36
C VAL A 166 -8.80 12.19 -17.38
N THR A 167 -8.86 10.87 -17.19
CA THR A 167 -8.24 9.91 -18.09
C THR A 167 -8.89 9.95 -19.48
N ALA A 168 -10.22 10.05 -19.53
CA ALA A 168 -10.98 10.19 -20.77
C ALA A 168 -10.66 11.51 -21.49
N ALA A 169 -10.62 12.63 -20.77
CA ALA A 169 -10.29 13.94 -21.33
C ALA A 169 -8.87 13.99 -21.90
N LEU A 170 -7.89 13.41 -21.19
CA LEU A 170 -6.51 13.33 -21.65
C LEU A 170 -6.36 12.42 -22.87
N SER A 171 -6.99 11.24 -22.83
CA SER A 171 -7.00 10.30 -23.97
C SER A 171 -7.65 10.93 -25.20
N GLY A 172 -8.79 11.64 -25.02
CA GLY A 172 -9.46 12.38 -26.09
C GLY A 172 -8.62 13.53 -26.66
N ALA A 173 -7.75 14.14 -25.85
CA ALA A 173 -6.76 15.11 -26.28
C ALA A 173 -5.48 14.49 -26.88
N GLY A 174 -5.44 13.16 -27.08
CA GLY A 174 -4.32 12.44 -27.70
C GLY A 174 -3.15 12.12 -26.77
N TRP A 175 -3.36 12.25 -25.45
CA TRP A 175 -2.36 11.87 -24.45
C TRP A 175 -2.44 10.38 -24.12
N VAL A 176 -1.28 9.76 -23.95
CA VAL A 176 -1.17 8.45 -23.30
C VAL A 176 -1.12 8.67 -21.79
N VAL A 177 -2.07 8.08 -21.08
CA VAL A 177 -2.18 8.18 -19.62
C VAL A 177 -1.63 6.92 -18.98
N ILE A 178 -0.65 7.06 -18.09
CA ILE A 178 -0.07 5.98 -17.28
C ILE A 178 -0.39 6.27 -15.83
N ARG A 179 -1.04 5.34 -15.14
CA ARG A 179 -1.33 5.43 -13.70
C ARG A 179 -0.55 4.36 -12.96
N LEU A 180 0.34 4.79 -12.07
CA LEU A 180 1.19 3.91 -11.26
C LEU A 180 0.77 4.00 -9.80
N TRP A 181 0.58 2.85 -9.15
CA TRP A 181 0.29 2.83 -7.72
C TRP A 181 1.55 2.99 -6.89
N GLU A 182 1.47 3.75 -5.79
CA GLU A 182 2.62 4.01 -4.93
C GLU A 182 3.27 2.72 -4.41
N SER A 183 2.48 1.73 -3.96
CA SER A 183 3.03 0.44 -3.51
C SER A 183 3.63 -0.40 -4.62
N GLU A 184 3.16 -0.27 -5.86
CA GLU A 184 3.77 -0.94 -7.01
C GLU A 184 5.13 -0.35 -7.32
N VAL A 185 5.25 0.97 -7.32
CA VAL A 185 6.52 1.67 -7.51
C VAL A 185 7.50 1.34 -6.38
N LYS A 186 7.02 1.22 -5.13
CA LYS A 186 7.86 0.81 -4.00
C LYS A 186 8.32 -0.65 -4.11
N ARG A 187 7.46 -1.54 -4.63
CA ARG A 187 7.77 -2.96 -4.77
C ARG A 187 8.73 -3.22 -5.93
N ASP A 188 8.48 -2.56 -7.07
CA ASP A 188 9.23 -2.77 -8.30
C ASP A 188 9.36 -1.45 -9.08
N LEU A 189 10.34 -0.65 -8.67
CA LEU A 189 10.65 0.61 -9.30
C LEU A 189 11.10 0.43 -10.76
N THR A 190 11.86 -0.63 -11.04
CA THR A 190 12.43 -0.88 -12.37
C THR A 190 11.31 -1.12 -13.38
N ARG A 191 10.35 -1.99 -13.06
CA ARG A 191 9.18 -2.24 -13.92
C ARG A 191 8.39 -0.96 -14.20
N ALA A 192 8.12 -0.16 -13.17
CA ALA A 192 7.38 1.09 -13.31
C ALA A 192 8.11 2.08 -14.25
N VAL A 193 9.43 2.14 -14.17
CA VAL A 193 10.26 2.97 -15.05
C VAL A 193 10.25 2.43 -16.48
N ASP A 194 10.39 1.11 -16.66
CA ASP A 194 10.40 0.47 -17.98
C ASP A 194 9.07 0.66 -18.71
N GLU A 195 7.95 0.62 -17.99
CA GLU A 195 6.62 0.92 -18.54
C GLU A 195 6.55 2.34 -19.10
N VAL A 196 7.01 3.34 -18.32
CA VAL A 196 7.04 4.74 -18.76
C VAL A 196 8.00 4.93 -19.94
N VAL A 197 9.19 4.33 -19.88
CA VAL A 197 10.20 4.42 -20.95
C VAL A 197 9.69 3.80 -22.24
N SER A 198 9.02 2.65 -22.16
CA SER A 198 8.41 1.98 -23.30
C SER A 198 7.35 2.85 -23.96
N ALA A 199 6.40 3.38 -23.17
CA ALA A 199 5.34 4.25 -23.68
C ALA A 199 5.89 5.51 -24.37
N VAL A 200 6.87 6.18 -23.75
CA VAL A 200 7.54 7.35 -24.33
C VAL A 200 8.28 6.99 -25.62
N SER A 201 8.96 5.84 -25.66
CA SER A 201 9.72 5.39 -26.82
C SER A 201 8.81 5.03 -28.00
N SER A 202 7.68 4.35 -27.74
CA SER A 202 6.68 4.03 -28.77
C SER A 202 6.09 5.32 -29.37
N ARG A 203 5.70 6.28 -28.53
CA ARG A 203 5.19 7.58 -28.99
C ARG A 203 6.22 8.40 -29.77
N ARG A 204 7.51 8.30 -29.44
CA ARG A 204 8.58 8.93 -30.24
C ARG A 204 8.68 8.35 -31.65
N ARG A 205 8.43 7.05 -31.83
CA ARG A 205 8.48 6.37 -33.13
C ARG A 205 7.26 6.73 -33.99
N GLU A 206 6.07 6.75 -33.39
CA GLU A 206 4.82 7.11 -34.09
C GLU A 206 4.77 8.56 -34.58
N ARG A 207 5.52 9.46 -33.92
CA ARG A 207 5.52 10.90 -34.23
C ARG A 207 6.77 11.36 -35.00
N ARG A 208 7.62 10.42 -35.42
CA ARG A 208 8.77 10.66 -36.30
C ARG A 208 8.34 10.49 -37.75
#